data_AF-A0A0N9I3Z6-F1
#
_entry.id   AF-A0A0N9I3Z6-F1
#
_cell.length_a   1.000
_cell.length_b   1.000
_cell.length_c   1.000
_cell.angle_alpha   90.00
_cell.angle_beta   90.00
_cell.angle_gamma   90.00
#
_symmetry.space_group_name_H-M   'P 1'
#
loop_
_entity.id
_entity.type
_entity.pdbx_description
1 polymer ?
#
loop_
_entity_poly.entity_id
_entity_poly.type
_entity_poly.pdbx_seq_one_letter_code
_entity_poly.pdbx_strand_id
1 'polypeptide(L)'
;MEQTVRVFRENAQTLSELITDGSRKLQMSPMADDEVSAEAAAGFSKAGQVHIDAVTRYQQWLRAIADDLQRSASAYRATEDGNSGTLRGGDGG
;
A
#
# COMPACT_ATOMS: atom_id res chain seq x y z
N MET A 1 8.84 -16.41 0.15
CA MET A 1 8.58 -15.16 -0.58
C MET A 1 7.08 -14.90 -0.76
N GLU A 2 6.27 -15.91 -1.11
CA GLU A 2 4.81 -15.75 -1.27
C GLU A 2 4.07 -15.30 0.00
N GLN A 3 4.46 -15.83 1.17
CA GLN A 3 3.91 -15.40 2.46
C GLN A 3 4.23 -13.92 2.75
N THR A 4 5.43 -13.46 2.45
CA THR A 4 5.84 -12.06 2.63
C THR A 4 5.03 -11.13 1.72
N VAL A 5 4.93 -11.45 0.42
CA VAL A 5 4.11 -10.68 -0.54
C VAL A 5 2.66 -10.61 -0.07
N ARG A 6 2.11 -11.72 0.44
CA ARG A 6 0.76 -11.77 1.00
C ARG A 6 0.59 -10.80 2.18
N VAL A 7 1.50 -10.81 3.14
CA VAL A 7 1.46 -9.91 4.31
C VAL A 7 1.48 -8.44 3.89
N PHE A 8 2.33 -8.04 2.94
CA PHE A 8 2.35 -6.65 2.45
C PHE A 8 1.03 -6.26 1.78
N ARG A 9 0.43 -7.16 1.00
CA ARG A 9 -0.87 -6.93 0.33
C ARG A 9 -2.03 -6.84 1.31
N GLU A 10 -2.08 -7.74 2.30
CA GLU A 10 -3.09 -7.73 3.35
C GLU A 10 -3.01 -6.43 4.16
N ASN A 11 -1.81 -6.01 4.57
CA ASN A 11 -1.63 -4.73 5.27
C ASN A 11 -2.07 -3.54 4.40
N ALA A 12 -1.71 -3.52 3.11
CA ALA A 12 -2.18 -2.48 2.19
C ALA A 12 -3.71 -2.48 2.04
N GLN A 13 -4.36 -3.64 2.09
CA GLN A 13 -5.81 -3.75 2.05
C GLN A 13 -6.46 -3.20 3.32
N THR A 14 -5.97 -3.58 4.51
CA THR A 14 -6.44 -3.04 5.80
C THR A 14 -6.36 -1.52 5.85
N LEU A 15 -5.27 -0.93 5.32
CA LEU A 15 -5.14 0.52 5.22
C LEU A 15 -6.18 1.16 4.29
N SER A 16 -6.66 0.44 3.27
CA SER A 16 -7.69 0.94 2.35
C SER A 16 -9.01 1.20 3.07
N GLU A 17 -9.38 0.30 3.97
CA GLU A 17 -10.57 0.43 4.81
C GLU A 17 -10.40 1.60 5.77
N LEU A 18 -9.25 1.70 6.45
CA LEU A 18 -8.94 2.80 7.36
C LEU A 18 -8.95 4.16 6.66
N ILE A 19 -8.39 4.27 5.46
CA ILE A 19 -8.39 5.50 4.64
C ILE A 19 -9.83 5.90 4.30
N THR A 20 -10.66 4.95 3.89
CA THR A 20 -12.05 5.20 3.51
C THR A 20 -12.87 5.69 4.71
N ASP A 21 -12.73 5.00 5.83
CA ASP A 21 -13.42 5.35 7.08
C ASP A 21 -12.94 6.70 7.62
N GLY A 22 -11.63 6.91 7.65
CA GLY A 22 -11.02 8.15 8.13
C GLY A 22 -11.40 9.35 7.27
N SER A 23 -11.46 9.20 5.94
CA SER A 23 -11.89 10.26 5.02
C SER A 23 -13.32 10.74 5.29
N ARG A 24 -14.18 9.87 5.83
CA ARG A 24 -15.55 10.24 6.23
C ARG A 24 -15.59 10.80 7.65
N LYS A 25 -14.89 10.16 8.59
CA LYS A 25 -14.94 10.50 10.03
C LYS A 25 -14.17 11.77 10.38
N LEU A 26 -13.15 12.12 9.58
CA LEU A 26 -12.34 13.31 9.79
C LEU A 26 -12.89 14.55 9.06
N GLN A 27 -14.18 14.53 8.74
CA GLN A 27 -14.90 15.73 8.31
C GLN A 27 -15.73 16.25 9.47
N MET A 28 -15.72 17.58 9.64
CA MET A 28 -16.48 18.25 10.69
C MET A 28 -17.38 19.31 10.07
N SER A 29 -18.62 19.35 10.53
CA SER A 29 -19.54 20.46 10.25
C SER A 29 -19.38 21.56 11.30
N PRO A 30 -19.59 22.84 10.94
CA PRO A 30 -19.64 23.93 11.91
C PRO A 30 -20.69 23.66 12.98
N MET A 31 -20.40 24.00 14.24
CA MET A 31 -21.32 23.81 15.36
C MET A 31 -22.38 24.91 15.45
N ALA A 32 -22.08 26.09 14.91
CA ALA A 32 -22.98 27.23 14.84
C ALA A 32 -22.73 28.02 13.54
N ASP A 33 -23.67 28.92 13.23
CA ASP A 33 -23.62 29.80 12.06
C ASP A 33 -22.80 31.07 12.36
N ASP A 34 -21.51 30.85 12.61
CA ASP A 34 -20.54 31.91 12.88
C ASP A 34 -19.17 31.57 12.26
N GLU A 35 -18.35 32.61 12.04
CA GLU A 35 -17.07 32.50 11.36
C GLU A 35 -16.06 31.63 12.12
N VAL A 36 -16.07 31.67 13.47
CA VAL A 36 -15.15 30.89 14.30
C VAL A 36 -15.49 29.39 14.22
N SER A 37 -16.78 29.05 14.28
CA SER A 37 -17.27 27.69 14.08
C SER A 37 -16.92 27.15 12.69
N ALA A 38 -17.04 27.98 11.66
CA ALA A 38 -16.67 27.62 10.29
C ALA A 38 -15.17 27.38 10.13
N GLU A 39 -14.33 28.28 10.67
CA GLU A 39 -12.87 28.15 10.61
C GLU A 39 -12.37 26.93 11.39
N ALA A 40 -12.93 26.67 12.59
CA ALA A 40 -12.57 25.51 13.39
C ALA A 40 -12.92 24.19 12.67
N ALA A 41 -14.11 24.08 12.07
CA ALA A 41 -14.53 22.91 11.30
C ALA A 41 -13.65 22.69 10.05
N ALA A 42 -13.29 23.77 9.34
CA ALA A 42 -12.38 23.72 8.21
C ALA A 42 -10.96 23.29 8.63
N GLY A 43 -10.46 23.84 9.74
CA GLY A 43 -9.16 23.49 10.32
C GLY A 43 -9.07 22.02 10.72
N PHE A 44 -10.09 21.51 11.41
CA PHE A 44 -10.18 20.09 11.76
C PHE A 44 -10.19 19.20 10.52
N SER A 45 -11.04 19.53 9.54
CA SER A 45 -11.16 18.74 8.30
C SER A 45 -9.86 18.73 7.50
N LYS A 46 -9.14 19.86 7.45
CA LYS A 46 -7.83 19.96 6.78
C LYS A 46 -6.76 19.15 7.50
N ALA A 47 -6.69 19.22 8.83
CA ALA A 47 -5.76 18.40 9.61
C ALA A 47 -6.04 16.90 9.41
N GLY A 48 -7.31 16.52 9.38
CA GLY A 48 -7.75 15.18 9.03
C GLY A 48 -7.23 14.70 7.68
N GLN A 49 -7.37 15.53 6.64
CA GLN A 49 -6.90 15.22 5.29
C GLN A 49 -5.39 14.96 5.22
N VAL A 50 -4.58 15.73 5.95
CA VAL A 50 -3.12 15.52 6.00
C VAL A 50 -2.76 14.12 6.51
N HIS A 51 -3.49 13.63 7.52
CA HIS A 51 -3.29 12.27 8.02
C HIS A 51 -3.72 11.20 7.01
N ILE A 52 -4.84 11.41 6.32
CA ILE A 52 -5.31 10.51 5.26
C ILE A 52 -4.29 10.41 4.12
N ASP A 53 -3.72 11.54 3.71
CA ASP A 53 -2.71 11.58 2.65
C ASP A 53 -1.44 10.79 3.05
N ALA A 54 -0.98 10.93 4.30
CA ALA A 54 0.16 10.19 4.82
C ALA A 54 -0.08 8.68 4.83
N VAL A 55 -1.25 8.23 5.31
CA VAL A 55 -1.61 6.81 5.32
C VAL A 55 -1.76 6.26 3.90
N THR A 56 -2.30 7.07 2.97
CA THR A 56 -2.41 6.72 1.56
C THR A 56 -1.05 6.50 0.90
N ARG A 57 -0.07 7.38 1.16
CA ARG A 57 1.31 7.21 0.68
C ARG A 57 1.96 5.95 1.26
N TYR A 58 1.73 5.67 2.54
CA TYR A 58 2.23 4.45 3.19
C TYR A 58 1.63 3.19 2.57
N GLN A 59 0.32 3.17 2.28
CA GLN A 59 -0.33 2.09 1.56
C GLN A 59 0.30 1.84 0.17
N GLN A 60 0.54 2.91 -0.58
CA GLN A 60 1.19 2.82 -1.90
C GLN A 60 2.59 2.22 -1.80
N TRP A 61 3.37 2.62 -0.78
CA TRP A 61 4.69 2.07 -0.53
C TRP A 61 4.66 0.56 -0.22
N LEU A 62 3.71 0.09 0.59
CA LEU A 62 3.54 -1.35 0.87
C LEU A 62 3.21 -2.15 -0.40
N ARG A 63 2.36 -1.60 -1.29
CA ARG A 63 2.05 -2.24 -2.58
C ARG A 63 3.29 -2.33 -3.47
N ALA A 64 4.07 -1.25 -3.56
CA ALA A 64 5.31 -1.23 -4.34
C ALA A 64 6.31 -2.31 -3.85
N ILE A 65 6.48 -2.45 -2.54
CA ILE A 65 7.34 -3.51 -1.96
C ILE A 65 6.83 -4.90 -2.34
N ALA A 66 5.52 -5.14 -2.23
CA ALA A 66 4.94 -6.43 -2.61
C ALA A 66 5.21 -6.77 -4.08
N ASP A 67 5.10 -5.78 -4.97
CA ASP A 67 5.31 -5.95 -6.40
C ASP A 67 6.80 -6.13 -6.76
N ASP A 68 7.71 -5.44 -6.07
CA ASP A 68 9.16 -5.64 -6.20
C ASP A 68 9.59 -7.04 -5.74
N LEU A 69 9.06 -7.50 -4.61
CA LEU A 69 9.32 -8.85 -4.09
C LEU A 69 8.79 -9.93 -5.05
N GLN A 70 7.59 -9.74 -5.60
CA GLN A 70 7.04 -10.69 -6.57
C GLN A 70 7.86 -10.73 -7.86
N ARG A 71 8.27 -9.57 -8.40
CA ARG A 71 9.14 -9.50 -9.58
C ARG A 71 10.49 -10.18 -9.32
N SER A 72 11.09 -9.96 -8.16
CA SER A 72 12.34 -10.60 -7.76
C SER A 72 12.16 -12.13 -7.70
N ALA A 73 11.08 -12.62 -7.08
CA ALA A 73 10.77 -14.04 -7.03
C ALA A 73 10.68 -14.68 -8.42
N SER A 74 9.97 -14.01 -9.35
CA SER A 74 9.80 -14.48 -10.72
C SER A 74 11.12 -14.52 -11.49
N ALA A 75 11.98 -13.51 -11.31
CA ALA A 75 13.30 -13.48 -11.94
C ALA A 75 14.21 -14.61 -11.44
N TYR A 76 14.18 -14.90 -10.12
CA TYR A 76 14.91 -16.04 -9.57
C TYR A 76 14.45 -17.37 -10.15
N ARG A 77 13.12 -17.62 -10.22
CA ARG A 77 12.59 -18.86 -10.82
C ARG A 77 13.00 -19.02 -12.28
N ALA A 78 12.88 -17.95 -13.09
CA ALA A 78 13.30 -17.98 -14.48
C ALA A 78 14.79 -18.29 -14.65
N THR A 79 15.63 -17.85 -13.70
CA THR A 79 17.07 -18.13 -13.70
C THR A 79 17.36 -19.59 -13.30
N GLU A 80 16.64 -20.13 -12.31
CA GLU A 80 16.75 -21.55 -11.92
C GLU A 80 16.28 -22.49 -13.04
N ASP A 81 15.18 -22.16 -13.73
CA ASP A 81 14.67 -22.94 -14.88
C ASP A 81 15.63 -22.86 -16.07
N GLY A 82 16.25 -21.70 -16.32
CA GLY A 82 17.27 -21.54 -17.36
C GLY A 82 18.55 -22.35 -17.09
N ASN A 83 19.04 -22.36 -15.84
CA ASN A 83 20.23 -23.13 -15.47
C ASN A 83 19.98 -24.65 -15.46
N SER A 84 18.81 -25.09 -15.01
CA SER A 84 18.47 -26.52 -14.97
C SER A 84 18.22 -27.11 -16.37
N GLY A 85 17.73 -26.33 -17.33
CA GLY A 85 17.67 -26.72 -18.74
C GLY A 85 19.03 -26.85 -19.41
N THR A 86 20.01 -26.04 -18.99
CA THR A 86 21.35 -26.02 -19.58
C THR A 86 22.25 -27.16 -19.08
N LEU A 87 22.09 -27.59 -17.82
CA LEU A 87 22.86 -28.71 -17.25
C LEU A 87 22.37 -30.09 -17.75
N ARG A 88 21.09 -30.24 -18.12
CA ARG A 88 20.53 -31.51 -18.59
C ARG A 88 20.91 -31.86 -20.04
N GLY A 89 21.45 -30.91 -20.81
CA GLY A 89 21.92 -31.11 -22.18
C GLY A 89 23.42 -31.46 -22.31
N GLY A 90 24.16 -31.54 -21.19
CA GLY A 90 25.62 -31.65 -21.20
C GLY A 90 26.21 -33.06 -21.07
N ASP A 91 25.43 -34.06 -20.67
CA ASP A 91 25.92 -35.44 -20.46
C ASP A 91 25.42 -36.38 -21.57
N GLY A 92 26.04 -36.26 -22.75
CA GLY A 92 25.79 -37.11 -23.91
C GLY A 92 26.96 -37.06 -24.89
N GLY A 93 28.16 -37.37 -24.39
CA GLY A 93 29.37 -37.63 -25.19
C GLY A 93 29.74 -39.10 -25.13
#